data_AF-A0A2D4JE29-F1
#
_entry.id   AF-A0A2D4JE29-F1
#
_cell.length_a   1.000
_cell.length_b   1.000
_cell.length_c   1.000
_cell.angle_alpha   90.00
_cell.angle_beta   90.00
_cell.angle_gamma   90.00
#
_symmetry.space_group_name_H-M   'P 1'
#
loop_
_entity.id
_entity.type
_entity.pdbx_description
1 polymer ?
#
loop_
_entity_poly.entity_id
_entity_poly.type
_entity_poly.pdbx_seq_one_letter_code
_entity_poly.pdbx_strand_id
1 'polypeptide(L)'
;IHKNSICVFGQSTGIPFRRHFSNFQSVYYGGLASSSLVMRFIVTIGNYDYVWSFSFHPNGAIESKVQATGYIISSFFYGDGLNYGNKVADHTLGTIHTHVINYKVDLDVGGTKNSLVTNDMTFETVKAPWNPGHEFQRMKLVKKVLDTEDKAAFRHNDKMPRYIYFAANSTNKWGHKRGYLIQTISFAGDHLPETDPMERAISWG
;
A
#
# COMPACT_ATOMS: atom_id res chain seq x y z
N ILE A 1 -21.56 20.86 -15.68
CA ILE A 1 -20.13 21.07 -15.31
C ILE A 1 -20.06 21.21 -13.79
N HIS A 2 -19.35 20.31 -13.10
CA HIS A 2 -19.12 20.44 -11.67
C HIS A 2 -17.92 21.35 -11.44
N LYS A 3 -18.10 22.46 -10.70
CA LYS A 3 -17.04 23.43 -10.41
C LYS A 3 -16.21 22.94 -9.22
N ASN A 4 -14.90 23.19 -9.23
CA ASN A 4 -13.98 22.86 -8.14
C ASN A 4 -13.95 21.37 -7.75
N SER A 5 -14.21 20.46 -8.69
CA SER A 5 -14.25 19.01 -8.43
C SER A 5 -12.88 18.38 -8.20
N ILE A 6 -11.81 19.07 -8.61
CA ILE A 6 -10.43 18.63 -8.43
C ILE A 6 -9.63 19.82 -7.90
N CYS A 7 -8.78 19.59 -6.91
CA CYS A 7 -7.76 20.55 -6.50
C CYS A 7 -6.36 19.95 -6.65
N VAL A 8 -5.39 20.82 -6.92
CA VAL A 8 -3.97 20.48 -7.03
C VAL A 8 -3.16 21.49 -6.23
N PHE A 9 -2.29 21.02 -5.33
CA PHE A 9 -1.52 21.90 -4.45
C PHE A 9 -0.22 21.25 -3.98
N GLY A 10 0.77 22.08 -3.62
CA GLY A 10 1.97 21.64 -2.93
C GLY A 10 1.72 21.53 -1.42
N GLN A 11 2.16 20.45 -0.80
CA GLN A 11 2.00 20.20 0.63
C GLN A 11 3.35 19.90 1.27
N SER A 12 3.70 20.63 2.33
CA SER A 12 4.78 20.21 3.23
C SER A 12 4.30 19.02 4.06
N THR A 13 5.12 17.97 4.15
CA THR A 13 4.77 16.79 4.95
C THR A 13 5.11 16.95 6.43
N GLY A 14 5.76 18.05 6.82
CA GLY A 14 6.15 18.33 8.21
C GLY A 14 7.33 17.50 8.72
N ILE A 15 7.89 16.60 7.89
CA ILE A 15 9.06 15.78 8.20
C ILE A 15 10.20 16.06 7.20
N PRO A 16 11.47 15.82 7.56
CA PRO A 16 12.57 15.90 6.60
C PRO A 16 12.46 14.77 5.57
N PHE A 17 12.64 15.08 4.30
CA PHE A 17 12.73 14.08 3.22
C PHE A 17 13.98 13.23 3.39
N ARG A 18 15.09 13.90 3.72
CA ARG A 18 16.34 13.28 4.16
C ARG A 18 17.03 14.22 5.13
N ARG A 19 17.73 13.67 6.11
CA ARG A 19 18.66 14.43 6.94
C ARG A 19 19.80 13.54 7.42
N HIS A 20 20.97 14.12 7.58
CA HIS A 20 22.09 13.49 8.26
C HIS A 20 22.88 14.56 9.02
N PHE A 21 23.35 14.21 10.21
CA PHE A 21 24.27 15.01 11.00
C PHE A 21 25.45 14.10 11.35
N SER A 22 26.64 14.50 10.92
CA SER A 22 27.88 13.83 11.25
C SER A 22 28.66 14.66 12.25
N ASN A 23 29.08 14.02 13.32
CA ASN A 23 29.96 14.57 14.34
C ASN A 23 31.29 13.79 14.47
N PHE A 24 31.53 12.82 13.58
CA PHE A 24 32.70 11.95 13.62
C PHE A 24 33.54 12.14 12.36
N GLN A 25 34.85 12.34 12.54
CA GLN A 25 35.85 12.72 11.52
C GLN A 25 35.56 14.04 10.80
N SER A 26 34.44 14.15 10.08
CA SER A 26 33.99 15.38 9.41
C SER A 26 32.69 15.86 10.02
N VAL A 27 32.67 17.11 10.48
CA VAL A 27 31.47 17.76 11.02
C VAL A 27 30.68 18.38 9.88
N TYR A 28 29.46 17.88 9.64
CA TYR A 28 28.55 18.48 8.66
C TYR A 28 27.09 18.13 8.95
N TYR A 29 26.20 18.95 8.40
CA TYR A 29 24.77 18.69 8.34
C TYR A 29 24.31 18.77 6.89
N GLY A 30 23.48 17.81 6.48
CA GLY A 30 22.78 17.86 5.19
C GLY A 30 21.33 17.48 5.39
N GLY A 31 20.41 18.33 4.96
CA GLY A 31 18.96 18.13 5.10
C GLY A 31 18.18 18.59 3.87
N LEU A 32 16.99 18.03 3.70
CA LEU A 32 15.99 18.50 2.74
C LEU A 32 14.61 18.35 3.38
N ALA A 33 13.82 19.42 3.42
CA ALA A 33 12.43 19.36 3.85
C ALA A 33 11.61 18.53 2.85
N SER A 34 10.66 17.72 3.35
CA SER A 34 9.81 16.92 2.47
C SER A 34 8.54 17.69 2.10
N SER A 35 8.26 17.68 0.80
CA SER A 35 7.02 18.17 0.23
C SER A 35 6.50 17.18 -0.82
N SER A 36 5.22 17.27 -1.15
CA SER A 36 4.58 16.52 -2.23
C SER A 36 3.67 17.44 -3.04
N LEU A 37 3.46 17.09 -4.31
CA LEU A 37 2.36 17.64 -5.11
C LEU A 37 1.15 16.72 -4.92
N VAL A 38 0.01 17.26 -4.54
CA VAL A 38 -1.20 16.47 -4.27
C VAL A 38 -2.28 16.85 -5.27
N MET A 39 -2.85 15.85 -5.94
CA MET A 39 -4.11 15.96 -6.68
C MET A 39 -5.20 15.29 -5.86
N ARG A 40 -6.32 15.99 -5.62
CA ARG A 40 -7.42 15.49 -4.80
C ARG A 40 -8.77 15.74 -5.42
N PHE A 41 -9.67 14.78 -5.27
CA PHE A 41 -11.09 14.92 -5.53
C PHE A 41 -11.91 14.19 -4.46
N ILE A 42 -13.20 14.48 -4.39
CA ILE A 42 -14.12 13.91 -3.42
C ILE A 42 -15.30 13.29 -4.18
N VAL A 43 -15.66 12.07 -3.81
CA VAL A 43 -16.82 11.37 -4.34
C VAL A 43 -17.82 11.18 -3.20
N THR A 44 -18.96 11.88 -3.28
CA THR A 44 -20.05 11.75 -2.32
C THR A 44 -21.07 10.76 -2.87
N ILE A 45 -21.28 9.63 -2.17
CA ILE A 45 -22.23 8.58 -2.56
C ILE A 45 -23.10 8.25 -1.35
N GLY A 46 -24.41 8.54 -1.47
CA GLY A 46 -25.34 8.38 -0.36
C GLY A 46 -24.90 9.24 0.83
N ASN A 47 -24.56 8.59 1.93
CA ASN A 47 -24.13 9.20 3.19
C ASN A 47 -22.62 9.42 3.31
N TYR A 48 -21.80 8.80 2.44
CA TYR A 48 -20.34 8.82 2.55
C TYR A 48 -19.70 9.87 1.65
N ASP A 49 -18.60 10.43 2.12
CA ASP A 49 -17.67 11.26 1.37
C ASP A 49 -16.32 10.55 1.29
N TYR A 50 -15.93 10.10 0.10
CA TYR A 50 -14.62 9.50 -0.14
C TYR A 50 -13.65 10.54 -0.69
N VAL A 51 -12.62 10.87 0.09
CA VAL A 51 -11.53 11.77 -0.31
C VAL A 51 -10.43 10.95 -0.96
N TRP A 52 -10.26 11.12 -2.26
CA TRP A 52 -9.21 10.48 -3.04
C TRP A 52 -8.04 11.43 -3.22
N SER A 53 -6.84 11.01 -2.85
CA SER A 53 -5.61 11.80 -3.00
C SER A 53 -4.52 11.00 -3.70
N PHE A 54 -3.93 11.60 -4.73
CA PHE A 54 -2.70 11.14 -5.38
C PHE A 54 -1.58 12.11 -5.02
N SER A 55 -0.59 11.64 -4.26
CA SER A 55 0.58 12.41 -3.84
C SER A 55 1.81 12.01 -4.65
N PHE A 56 2.47 12.98 -5.27
CA PHE A 56 3.70 12.81 -6.03
C PHE A 56 4.87 13.34 -5.21
N HIS A 57 5.82 12.45 -4.91
CA HIS A 57 6.97 12.76 -4.07
C HIS A 57 8.21 13.08 -4.93
N PRO A 58 9.12 13.95 -4.45
CA PRO A 58 10.30 14.38 -5.21
C PRO A 58 11.31 13.25 -5.48
N ASN A 59 11.19 12.10 -4.83
CA ASN A 59 11.99 10.90 -5.11
C ASN A 59 11.40 10.01 -6.21
N GLY A 60 10.31 10.44 -6.84
CA GLY A 60 9.60 9.68 -7.85
C GLY A 60 8.59 8.67 -7.28
N ALA A 61 8.37 8.61 -5.96
CA ALA A 61 7.31 7.80 -5.39
C ALA A 61 5.94 8.43 -5.63
N ILE A 62 4.92 7.58 -5.78
CA ILE A 62 3.52 7.97 -5.93
C ILE A 62 2.73 7.26 -4.85
N GLU A 63 1.96 8.01 -4.06
CA GLU A 63 1.05 7.49 -3.06
C GLU A 63 -0.39 7.72 -3.55
N SER A 64 -1.22 6.67 -3.50
CA SER A 64 -2.66 6.80 -3.65
C SER A 64 -3.34 6.49 -2.32
N LYS A 65 -4.25 7.35 -1.89
CA LYS A 65 -4.94 7.23 -0.61
C LYS A 65 -6.42 7.54 -0.76
N VAL A 66 -7.26 6.70 -0.16
CA VAL A 66 -8.68 6.98 0.07
C VAL A 66 -8.91 7.21 1.55
N GLN A 67 -9.71 8.22 1.88
CA GLN A 67 -10.19 8.46 3.23
C GLN A 67 -11.71 8.53 3.20
N ALA A 68 -12.39 7.71 4.00
CA ALA A 68 -13.82 7.79 4.18
C ALA A 68 -14.17 8.80 5.29
N THR A 69 -15.12 9.68 5.01
CA THR A 69 -15.72 10.61 5.97
C THR A 69 -17.21 10.81 5.63
N GLY A 70 -17.85 11.84 6.19
CA GLY A 70 -19.29 12.08 6.05
C GLY A 70 -20.08 11.42 7.16
N TYR A 71 -21.29 10.96 6.83
CA TYR A 71 -22.18 10.27 7.76
C TYR A 71 -22.04 8.76 7.63
N ILE A 72 -22.34 8.02 8.70
CA ILE A 72 -22.46 6.56 8.64
C ILE A 72 -23.83 6.17 8.07
N ILE A 73 -23.92 4.97 7.52
CA ILE A 73 -25.22 4.33 7.28
C ILE A 73 -25.76 3.80 8.61
N SER A 74 -27.05 3.97 8.85
CA SER A 74 -27.70 3.60 10.12
C SER A 74 -29.01 2.86 9.88
N SER A 75 -29.41 2.06 10.87
CA SER A 75 -30.74 1.46 10.97
C SER A 75 -31.40 1.80 12.30
N PHE A 76 -32.70 1.53 12.43
CA PHE A 76 -33.40 1.68 13.70
C PHE A 76 -32.91 0.64 14.72
N PHE A 77 -32.52 1.10 15.91
CA PHE A 77 -32.07 0.22 16.98
C PHE A 77 -33.24 -0.56 17.58
N TYR A 78 -33.24 -1.88 17.39
CA TYR A 78 -34.27 -2.79 17.88
C TYR A 78 -33.67 -4.15 18.26
N GLY A 79 -34.30 -4.83 19.23
CA GLY A 79 -33.99 -6.21 19.59
C GLY A 79 -32.51 -6.46 19.87
N ASP A 80 -31.92 -7.39 19.13
CA ASP A 80 -30.54 -7.85 19.24
C ASP A 80 -29.56 -7.07 18.33
N GLY A 81 -29.91 -5.85 17.92
CA GLY A 81 -29.12 -5.05 16.98
C GLY A 81 -27.64 -4.85 17.33
N LEU A 82 -27.26 -5.00 18.62
CA LEU A 82 -25.86 -4.94 19.05
C LEU A 82 -24.98 -6.09 18.51
N ASN A 83 -25.58 -7.18 18.00
CA ASN A 83 -24.85 -8.22 17.28
C ASN A 83 -24.35 -7.74 15.89
N TYR A 84 -24.89 -6.62 15.39
CA TYR A 84 -24.67 -6.13 14.02
C TYR A 84 -24.11 -4.70 13.98
N GLY A 85 -23.70 -4.14 15.13
CA GLY A 85 -23.22 -2.77 15.21
C GLY A 85 -23.24 -2.20 16.62
N ASN A 86 -23.09 -0.88 16.73
CA ASN A 86 -23.13 -0.17 18.01
C ASN A 86 -24.27 0.85 18.01
N LYS A 87 -24.98 1.01 19.15
CA LYS A 87 -25.95 2.10 19.32
C LYS A 87 -25.19 3.43 19.35
N VAL A 88 -25.55 4.36 18.46
CA VAL A 88 -24.84 5.65 18.29
C VAL A 88 -25.68 6.86 18.69
N ALA A 89 -27.00 6.69 18.77
CA ALA A 89 -27.95 7.69 19.27
C ALA A 89 -29.23 6.98 19.73
N ASP A 90 -30.19 7.72 20.29
CA ASP A 90 -31.49 7.15 20.61
C ASP A 90 -32.15 6.55 19.37
N HIS A 91 -32.66 5.33 19.55
CA HIS A 91 -33.26 4.53 18.49
C HIS A 91 -32.40 4.32 17.23
N THR A 92 -31.07 4.51 17.30
CA THR A 92 -30.19 4.50 16.11
C THR A 92 -29.01 3.55 16.28
N LEU A 93 -28.89 2.57 15.38
CA LEU A 93 -27.78 1.62 15.29
C LEU A 93 -26.84 2.00 14.14
N GLY A 94 -25.54 2.12 14.41
CA GLY A 94 -24.51 2.19 13.38
C GLY A 94 -24.11 0.77 12.97
N THR A 95 -24.47 0.36 11.76
CA THR A 95 -24.33 -1.02 11.27
C THR A 95 -22.89 -1.33 10.84
N ILE A 96 -22.40 -2.53 11.17
CA ILE A 96 -21.10 -3.02 10.73
C ILE A 96 -21.05 -3.19 9.20
N HIS A 97 -19.91 -2.83 8.59
CA HIS A 97 -19.66 -2.96 7.15
C HIS A 97 -18.15 -2.88 6.87
N THR A 98 -17.73 -3.29 5.68
CA THR A 98 -16.36 -3.14 5.18
C THR A 98 -16.30 -2.07 4.08
N HIS A 99 -15.14 -1.42 3.94
CA HIS A 99 -14.81 -0.57 2.80
C HIS A 99 -13.72 -1.25 1.99
N VAL A 100 -14.05 -1.70 0.77
CA VAL A 100 -13.11 -2.36 -0.13
C VAL A 100 -12.97 -1.52 -1.39
N ILE A 101 -11.73 -1.19 -1.75
CA ILE A 101 -11.41 -0.27 -2.85
C ILE A 101 -10.48 -0.96 -3.83
N ASN A 102 -10.83 -0.94 -5.12
CA ASN A 102 -9.99 -1.48 -6.18
C ASN A 102 -9.25 -0.37 -6.94
N TYR A 103 -8.01 -0.65 -7.33
CA TYR A 103 -7.19 0.20 -8.18
C TYR A 103 -6.67 -0.58 -9.38
N LYS A 104 -6.76 0.01 -10.57
CA LYS A 104 -5.94 -0.39 -11.71
C LYS A 104 -4.64 0.41 -11.69
N VAL A 105 -3.50 -0.28 -11.59
CA VAL A 105 -2.16 0.34 -11.64
C VAL A 105 -1.40 -0.22 -12.84
N ASP A 106 -1.45 0.50 -13.95
CA ASP A 106 -0.87 0.12 -15.24
C ASP A 106 0.55 0.71 -15.36
N LEU A 107 1.57 -0.06 -14.97
CA LEU A 107 2.95 0.43 -14.89
C LEU A 107 3.76 0.03 -16.12
N ASP A 108 4.29 1.02 -16.83
CA ASP A 108 5.29 0.85 -17.90
C ASP A 108 6.70 1.17 -17.41
N VAL A 109 7.29 0.26 -16.63
CA VAL A 109 8.63 0.47 -16.03
C VAL A 109 9.71 0.33 -17.10
N GLY A 110 10.24 1.47 -17.58
CA GLY A 110 11.28 1.47 -18.61
C GLY A 110 10.82 0.93 -19.97
N GLY A 111 9.51 0.97 -20.23
CA GLY A 111 8.83 0.43 -21.42
C GLY A 111 7.74 -0.58 -21.05
N THR A 112 7.00 -1.06 -22.06
CA THR A 112 5.81 -1.90 -21.89
C THR A 112 6.08 -3.37 -21.54
N LYS A 113 7.33 -3.83 -21.67
CA LYS A 113 7.72 -5.22 -21.37
C LYS A 113 8.31 -5.30 -19.96
N ASN A 114 7.52 -5.78 -19.00
CA ASN A 114 7.91 -5.90 -17.60
C ASN A 114 7.76 -7.34 -17.08
N SER A 115 8.41 -7.64 -15.97
CA SER A 115 8.23 -8.88 -15.20
C SER A 115 7.91 -8.53 -13.75
N LEU A 116 7.03 -9.29 -13.10
CA LEU A 116 6.76 -9.13 -11.69
C LEU A 116 7.78 -9.92 -10.86
N VAL A 117 8.39 -9.26 -9.89
CA VAL A 117 9.48 -9.82 -9.08
C VAL A 117 9.22 -9.56 -7.61
N THR A 118 9.53 -10.55 -6.79
CA THR A 118 9.43 -10.44 -5.34
C THR A 118 10.81 -10.57 -4.70
N ASN A 119 11.04 -9.76 -3.67
CA ASN A 119 12.17 -9.89 -2.78
C ASN A 119 11.67 -10.08 -1.34
N ASP A 120 12.28 -11.01 -0.63
CA ASP A 120 12.06 -11.23 0.80
C ASP A 120 13.38 -11.64 1.49
N MET A 121 13.31 -12.06 2.74
CA MET A 121 14.46 -12.55 3.49
C MET A 121 14.22 -13.96 4.02
N THR A 122 15.31 -14.67 4.24
CA THR A 122 15.38 -15.82 5.14
C THR A 122 16.65 -15.73 5.98
N PHE A 123 16.78 -16.60 6.97
CA PHE A 123 18.05 -16.87 7.61
C PHE A 123 18.65 -18.19 7.10
N GLU A 124 19.97 -18.24 7.01
CA GLU A 124 20.73 -19.47 6.81
C GLU A 124 21.79 -19.61 7.90
N THR A 125 21.94 -20.81 8.47
CA THR A 125 23.04 -21.14 9.38
C THR A 125 24.33 -21.24 8.58
N VAL A 126 25.33 -20.43 8.93
CA VAL A 126 26.65 -20.45 8.27
C VAL A 126 27.76 -20.53 9.31
N LYS A 127 28.86 -21.21 8.95
CA LYS A 127 30.10 -21.19 9.72
C LYS A 127 30.82 -19.88 9.50
N ALA A 128 31.38 -19.32 10.57
CA ALA A 128 32.16 -18.10 10.48
C ALA A 128 33.43 -18.35 9.65
N PRO A 129 33.67 -17.59 8.54
CA PRO A 129 34.86 -17.77 7.73
C PRO A 129 36.17 -17.59 8.50
N TRP A 130 36.14 -16.78 9.58
CA TRP A 130 37.27 -16.51 10.46
C TRP A 130 37.35 -17.44 11.69
N ASN A 131 36.32 -18.25 11.94
CA ASN A 131 36.31 -19.24 13.02
C ASN A 131 35.39 -20.42 12.68
N PRO A 132 35.90 -21.47 12.02
CA PRO A 132 35.08 -22.61 11.56
C PRO A 132 34.34 -23.37 12.67
N GLY A 133 34.74 -23.21 13.95
CA GLY A 133 34.08 -23.80 15.11
C GLY A 133 32.84 -23.03 15.59
N HIS A 134 32.54 -21.87 15.00
CA HIS A 134 31.41 -21.04 15.37
C HIS A 134 30.42 -20.91 14.20
N GLU A 135 29.13 -21.10 14.50
CA GLU A 135 28.01 -20.93 13.56
C GLU A 135 27.12 -19.77 13.98
N PHE A 136 26.58 -19.05 13.00
CA PHE A 136 25.63 -17.97 13.23
C PHE A 136 24.55 -17.91 12.14
N GLN A 137 23.43 -17.27 12.47
CA GLN A 137 22.33 -17.02 11.53
C GLN A 137 22.66 -15.82 10.66
N ARG A 138 22.77 -16.04 9.34
CA ARG A 138 23.01 -14.99 8.37
C ARG A 138 21.73 -14.67 7.61
N MET A 139 21.39 -13.39 7.54
CA MET A 139 20.30 -12.93 6.68
C MET A 139 20.66 -13.13 5.21
N LYS A 140 19.72 -13.71 4.45
CA LYS A 140 19.83 -13.97 3.02
C LYS A 140 18.65 -13.35 2.28
N LEU A 141 18.95 -12.67 1.17
CA LEU A 141 17.96 -12.17 0.24
C LEU A 141 17.36 -13.34 -0.57
N VAL A 142 16.04 -13.44 -0.59
CA VAL A 142 15.30 -14.37 -1.44
C VAL A 142 14.66 -13.57 -2.56
N LYS A 143 14.95 -13.93 -3.81
CA LYS A 143 14.38 -13.28 -4.99
C LYS A 143 13.63 -14.29 -5.83
N LYS A 144 12.39 -13.98 -6.24
CA LYS A 144 11.58 -14.83 -7.13
C LYS A 144 10.97 -14.00 -8.24
N VAL A 145 10.91 -14.57 -9.45
CA VAL A 145 10.15 -14.01 -10.57
C VAL A 145 8.80 -14.73 -10.61
N LEU A 146 7.71 -13.97 -10.73
CA LEU A 146 6.36 -14.51 -10.90
C LEU A 146 6.07 -14.53 -12.41
N ASP A 147 6.10 -15.72 -12.99
CA ASP A 147 6.08 -16.00 -14.42
C ASP A 147 4.66 -16.27 -14.97
N THR A 148 3.67 -16.43 -14.10
CA THR A 148 2.26 -16.61 -14.48
C THR A 148 1.36 -15.69 -13.64
N GLU A 149 0.17 -15.39 -14.16
CA GLU A 149 -0.83 -14.55 -13.47
C GLU A 149 -1.27 -15.18 -12.15
N ASP A 150 -1.50 -16.51 -12.12
CA ASP A 150 -1.88 -17.23 -10.89
C ASP A 150 -0.84 -17.11 -9.77
N LYS A 151 0.46 -17.07 -10.10
CA LYS A 151 1.53 -16.87 -9.11
C LYS A 151 1.62 -15.42 -8.63
N ALA A 152 1.07 -14.49 -9.40
CA ALA A 152 1.01 -13.06 -9.12
C ALA A 152 -0.31 -12.63 -8.45
N ALA A 153 -1.30 -13.51 -8.40
CA ALA A 153 -2.56 -13.31 -7.70
C ALA A 153 -2.42 -13.75 -6.24
N PHE A 154 -2.28 -12.77 -5.34
CA PHE A 154 -2.23 -13.02 -3.91
C PHE A 154 -3.63 -12.93 -3.32
N ARG A 155 -4.06 -13.97 -2.59
CA ARG A 155 -5.31 -13.94 -1.83
C ARG A 155 -5.17 -13.03 -0.61
N HIS A 156 -6.28 -12.47 -0.13
CA HIS A 156 -6.31 -11.50 0.98
C HIS A 156 -5.52 -11.95 2.22
N ASN A 157 -5.61 -13.23 2.61
CA ASN A 157 -4.93 -13.79 3.77
C ASN A 157 -3.59 -14.48 3.46
N ASP A 158 -3.08 -14.35 2.23
CA ASP A 158 -1.78 -14.92 1.88
C ASP A 158 -0.65 -14.17 2.58
N LYS A 159 0.42 -14.90 2.90
CA LYS A 159 1.67 -14.29 3.32
C LYS A 159 2.30 -13.55 2.13
N MET A 160 2.04 -12.25 2.04
CA MET A 160 2.62 -11.40 1.01
C MET A 160 4.15 -11.25 1.18
N PRO A 161 4.93 -11.37 0.09
CA PRO A 161 6.34 -10.97 0.08
C PRO A 161 6.51 -9.50 0.45
N ARG A 162 7.56 -9.17 1.20
CA ARG A 162 7.77 -7.79 1.68
C ARG A 162 8.01 -6.76 0.57
N TYR A 163 8.55 -7.19 -0.56
CA TYR A 163 8.78 -6.32 -1.72
C TYR A 163 8.24 -7.00 -2.97
N ILE A 164 7.30 -6.34 -3.66
CA ILE A 164 6.71 -6.78 -4.92
C ILE A 164 6.85 -5.64 -5.92
N TYR A 165 7.61 -5.84 -7.00
CA TYR A 165 7.92 -4.76 -7.93
C TYR A 165 7.87 -5.23 -9.38
N PHE A 166 7.43 -4.34 -10.26
CA PHE A 166 7.55 -4.51 -11.69
C PHE A 166 8.98 -4.15 -12.11
N ALA A 167 9.64 -5.06 -12.82
CA ALA A 167 11.01 -4.91 -13.26
C ALA A 167 11.09 -4.78 -14.79
N ALA A 168 11.84 -3.79 -15.24
CA ALA A 168 12.19 -3.60 -16.64
C ALA A 168 13.22 -4.64 -17.11
N ASN A 169 13.34 -4.82 -18.42
CA ASN A 169 14.46 -5.56 -19.02
C ASN A 169 15.78 -4.79 -18.96
N SER A 170 15.72 -3.46 -18.94
CA SER A 170 16.90 -2.61 -18.79
C SER A 170 17.44 -2.61 -17.36
N THR A 171 18.76 -2.49 -17.22
CA THR A 171 19.44 -2.37 -15.93
C THR A 171 19.77 -0.90 -15.62
N ASN A 172 19.96 -0.61 -14.34
CA ASN A 172 20.56 0.64 -13.89
C ASN A 172 22.09 0.58 -14.07
N LYS A 173 22.78 1.69 -13.76
CA LYS A 173 24.25 1.81 -13.83
C LYS A 173 25.02 0.70 -13.09
N TRP A 174 24.39 0.07 -12.10
CA TRP A 174 24.99 -0.94 -11.23
C TRP A 174 24.62 -2.38 -11.62
N GLY A 175 23.97 -2.57 -12.78
CA GLY A 175 23.61 -3.90 -13.28
C GLY A 175 22.33 -4.51 -12.69
N HIS A 176 21.61 -3.80 -11.82
CA HIS A 176 20.31 -4.26 -11.31
C HIS A 176 19.18 -3.87 -12.25
N LYS A 177 18.20 -4.75 -12.48
CA LYS A 177 16.98 -4.41 -13.24
C LYS A 177 16.32 -3.17 -12.63
N ARG A 178 15.98 -2.19 -13.46
CA ARG A 178 15.19 -1.02 -13.02
C ARG A 178 13.81 -1.51 -12.60
N GLY A 179 13.28 -1.00 -11.49
CA GLY A 179 12.02 -1.49 -10.94
C GLY A 179 11.19 -0.40 -10.29
N TYR A 180 9.89 -0.63 -10.20
CA TYR A 180 8.95 0.20 -9.45
C TYR A 180 8.18 -0.68 -8.47
N LEU A 181 8.32 -0.36 -7.18
CA LEU A 181 7.78 -1.14 -6.07
C LEU A 181 6.30 -0.79 -5.84
N ILE A 182 5.50 -1.83 -5.60
CA ILE A 182 4.14 -1.68 -5.08
C ILE A 182 4.17 -2.02 -3.59
N GLN A 183 3.67 -1.10 -2.79
CA GLN A 183 3.46 -1.29 -1.37
C GLN A 183 2.01 -0.97 -1.05
N THR A 184 1.28 -1.97 -0.57
CA THR A 184 -0.12 -1.84 -0.16
C THR A 184 -0.18 -1.50 1.32
N ILE A 185 -1.05 -0.56 1.68
CA ILE A 185 -1.37 -0.22 3.07
C ILE A 185 -2.88 -0.36 3.19
N SER A 186 -3.33 -1.44 3.82
CA SER A 186 -4.74 -1.77 3.96
C SER A 186 -4.98 -2.45 5.31
N PHE A 187 -6.19 -2.27 5.83
CA PHE A 187 -6.72 -2.96 7.01
C PHE A 187 -8.06 -3.61 6.62
N ALA A 188 -8.10 -4.22 5.42
CA ALA A 188 -9.31 -4.84 4.91
C ALA A 188 -9.80 -5.96 5.85
N GLY A 189 -11.11 -6.00 6.08
CA GLY A 189 -11.76 -7.07 6.82
C GLY A 189 -11.86 -8.34 5.99
N ASP A 190 -12.60 -9.34 6.48
CA ASP A 190 -12.85 -10.56 5.72
C ASP A 190 -13.65 -10.27 4.44
N HIS A 191 -13.31 -10.99 3.37
CA HIS A 191 -14.04 -10.94 2.10
C HIS A 191 -15.34 -11.74 2.18
N LEU A 192 -16.30 -11.43 1.31
CA LEU A 192 -17.53 -12.22 1.19
C LEU A 192 -17.18 -13.67 0.82
N PRO A 193 -17.80 -14.70 1.43
CA PRO A 193 -17.51 -16.08 1.08
C PRO A 193 -17.75 -16.37 -0.41
N GLU A 194 -16.83 -17.06 -1.07
CA GLU A 194 -16.95 -17.44 -2.50
C GLU A 194 -18.16 -18.34 -2.81
N THR A 195 -18.76 -18.95 -1.77
CA THR A 195 -20.00 -19.71 -1.87
C THR A 195 -21.24 -18.81 -2.05
N ASP A 196 -21.13 -17.53 -1.70
CA ASP A 196 -22.20 -16.56 -1.89
C ASP A 196 -22.35 -16.22 -3.39
N PRO A 197 -23.56 -16.30 -3.96
CA PRO A 197 -23.77 -16.05 -5.38
C PRO A 197 -23.42 -14.61 -5.82
N MET A 198 -23.40 -13.64 -4.90
CA MET A 198 -23.08 -12.24 -5.19
C MET A 198 -21.58 -11.95 -5.16
N GLU A 199 -20.75 -12.84 -4.58
CA GLU A 199 -19.30 -12.63 -4.45
C GLU A 199 -18.63 -12.35 -5.81
N ARG A 200 -19.11 -12.99 -6.87
CA ARG A 200 -18.57 -12.82 -8.23
C ARG A 200 -18.64 -11.39 -8.77
N ALA A 201 -19.49 -10.53 -8.19
CA ALA A 201 -19.53 -9.12 -8.55
C ALA A 201 -18.36 -8.30 -7.97
N ILE A 202 -17.69 -8.84 -6.95
CA ILE A 202 -16.62 -8.20 -6.19
C ILE A 202 -15.43 -9.14 -5.98
N SER A 203 -15.17 -10.07 -6.89
CA SER A 203 -14.13 -11.12 -6.78
C SER A 203 -12.68 -10.60 -6.75
N TRP A 204 -12.51 -9.28 -6.78
CA TRP A 204 -11.24 -8.59 -6.62
C TRP A 204 -10.93 -8.24 -5.15
N GLY A 205 -11.87 -8.50 -4.24
CA GLY A 205 -11.75 -8.28 -2.79
C GLY A 205 -10.92 -9.32 -2.07
#